data_AF-A0A7S2QVB3-F1
#
_entry.id   AF-A0A7S2QVB3-F1
#
_cell.length_a   1.000
_cell.length_b   1.000
_cell.length_c   1.000
_cell.angle_alpha   90.00
_cell.angle_beta   90.00
_cell.angle_gamma   90.00
#
_symmetry.space_group_name_H-M   'P 1'
#
loop_
_entity.id
_entity.type
_entity.pdbx_description
1 polymer ?
#
loop_
_entity_poly.entity_id
_entity_poly.type
_entity_poly.pdbx_seq_one_letter_code
_entity_poly.pdbx_strand_id
1 'polypeptide(L)'
;RADAGRHIPVFFINQKIPKALAVVNTLSKSFNEREDEIDRYSLSTLANTMRCKPQRYDNEEKKALEEGKNFFNACQNNRTFQDLESADNNIKMKLVHVDGQSLGTGVATTVIDATCEECASWIISEFQSRKSLRRAKE
;
A
#
# COMPACT_ATOMS: atom_id res chain seq x y z
N ARG A 1 32.75 -34.24 43.62
CA ARG A 1 31.67 -34.24 42.60
C ARG A 1 30.55 -33.38 43.16
N ALA A 2 30.46 -32.13 42.72
CA ALA A 2 29.43 -31.20 43.18
C ALA A 2 28.40 -31.04 42.07
N ASP A 3 27.29 -31.77 42.21
CA ASP A 3 26.06 -31.49 41.48
C ASP A 3 25.48 -30.19 42.02
N ALA A 4 25.86 -29.08 41.38
CA ALA A 4 25.16 -27.83 41.53
C ALA A 4 23.87 -27.94 40.73
N GLY A 5 22.75 -28.21 41.39
CA GLY A 5 21.42 -27.94 40.84
C GLY A 5 21.33 -26.44 40.53
N ARG A 6 21.71 -26.05 39.31
CA ARG A 6 21.97 -24.66 38.90
C ARG A 6 20.67 -23.85 38.84
N HIS A 7 20.26 -23.29 39.97
CA HIS A 7 19.26 -22.23 40.00
C HIS A 7 19.95 -20.88 39.78
N ILE A 8 19.73 -20.26 38.62
CA ILE A 8 20.27 -18.93 38.32
C ILE A 8 19.51 -17.90 39.18
N PRO A 9 20.17 -17.07 39.99
CA PRO A 9 19.48 -16.06 40.80
C PRO A 9 18.73 -15.03 39.94
N VAL A 10 17.50 -14.70 40.33
CA VAL A 10 16.61 -13.77 39.61
C VAL A 10 17.26 -12.40 39.36
N PHE A 11 18.08 -11.92 40.30
CA PHE A 11 18.82 -10.66 40.14
C PHE A 11 19.77 -10.67 38.93
N PHE A 12 20.46 -11.78 38.69
CA PHE A 12 21.34 -11.94 37.52
C PHE A 12 20.55 -11.93 36.21
N ILE A 13 19.38 -12.55 36.20
CA ILE A 13 18.47 -12.57 35.05
C ILE A 13 17.95 -11.15 34.78
N ASN A 14 17.46 -10.45 35.81
CA ASN A 14 16.95 -9.08 35.71
C ASN A 14 18.00 -8.07 35.23
N GLN A 15 19.29 -8.30 35.50
CA GLN A 15 20.36 -7.44 35.01
C GLN A 15 20.73 -7.73 33.54
N LYS A 16 20.55 -8.96 33.08
CA LYS A 16 20.95 -9.41 31.73
C LYS A 16 19.83 -9.26 30.70
N ILE A 17 18.57 -9.44 31.10
CA ILE A 17 17.41 -9.30 30.21
C ILE A 17 17.38 -7.93 29.51
N PRO A 18 17.51 -6.78 30.20
CA PRO A 18 17.47 -5.48 29.52
C PRO A 18 18.60 -5.29 28.50
N LYS A 19 19.79 -5.85 28.77
CA LYS A 19 20.93 -5.78 27.84
C LYS A 19 20.68 -6.60 26.58
N ALA A 20 20.14 -7.81 26.73
CA ALA A 20 19.75 -8.63 25.59
C ALA A 20 18.63 -7.97 24.78
N LEU A 21 17.60 -7.45 25.46
CA LEU A 21 16.49 -6.73 24.83
C LEU A 21 16.96 -5.43 24.14
N ALA A 22 17.96 -4.73 24.67
CA ALA A 22 18.54 -3.55 24.02
C ALA A 22 19.20 -3.91 22.68
N VAL A 23 19.93 -5.03 22.61
CA VAL A 23 20.52 -5.52 21.35
C VAL A 23 19.42 -5.87 20.35
N VAL A 24 18.38 -6.60 20.78
CA VAL A 24 17.24 -6.94 19.92
C VAL A 24 16.51 -5.69 19.43
N ASN A 25 16.30 -4.69 20.30
CA ASN A 25 15.68 -3.42 19.93
C ASN A 25 16.53 -2.64 18.93
N THR A 26 17.85 -2.64 19.09
CA THR A 26 18.78 -1.97 18.18
C THR A 26 18.76 -2.63 16.79
N LEU A 27 18.79 -3.96 16.75
CA LEU A 27 18.63 -4.73 15.52
C LEU A 27 17.28 -4.42 14.86
N SER A 28 16.19 -4.48 15.63
CA SER A 28 14.84 -4.16 15.14
C SER A 28 14.78 -2.77 14.51
N LYS A 29 15.34 -1.74 15.16
CA LYS A 29 15.43 -0.38 14.59
C LYS A 29 16.22 -0.34 13.28
N SER A 30 17.38 -1.01 13.22
CA SER A 30 18.19 -1.04 11.99
C SER A 30 17.49 -1.74 10.82
N PHE A 31 16.60 -2.70 11.09
CA PHE A 31 15.76 -3.31 10.06
C PHE A 31 14.63 -2.37 9.63
N ASN A 32 14.02 -1.64 10.57
CA ASN A 32 12.99 -0.63 10.26
C ASN A 32 13.56 0.52 9.41
N GLU A 33 14.80 0.94 9.65
CA GLU A 33 15.46 2.01 8.89
C GLU A 33 15.68 1.66 7.41
N ARG A 34 15.71 0.36 7.05
CA ARG A 34 15.82 -0.10 5.66
C ARG A 34 14.47 -0.35 4.98
N GLU A 35 13.35 -0.16 5.68
CA GLU A 35 12.02 -0.44 5.13
C GLU A 35 11.73 0.42 3.89
N ASP A 36 12.08 1.71 3.92
CA ASP A 36 11.84 2.62 2.79
C ASP A 36 12.61 2.22 1.53
N GLU A 37 13.84 1.74 1.66
CA GLU A 37 14.65 1.26 0.53
C GLU A 37 14.07 -0.02 -0.07
N ILE A 38 13.64 -0.95 0.79
CA ILE A 38 13.01 -2.21 0.39
C ILE A 38 11.68 -1.94 -0.32
N ASP A 39 10.88 -1.01 0.19
CA ASP A 39 9.59 -0.65 -0.38
C ASP A 39 9.78 0.04 -1.75
N ARG A 40 10.75 0.96 -1.88
CA ARG A 40 11.11 1.56 -3.18
C ARG A 40 11.60 0.54 -4.20
N TYR A 41 12.46 -0.39 -3.78
CA TYR A 41 12.95 -1.46 -4.65
C TYR A 41 11.80 -2.36 -5.11
N SER A 42 10.88 -2.70 -4.21
CA SER A 42 9.69 -3.48 -4.52
C SER A 42 8.78 -2.77 -5.52
N LEU A 43 8.57 -1.46 -5.34
CA LEU A 43 7.80 -0.62 -6.27
C LEU A 43 8.42 -0.62 -7.67
N SER A 44 9.73 -0.36 -7.78
CA SER A 44 10.42 -0.36 -9.08
C SER A 44 10.37 -1.75 -9.75
N THR A 45 10.53 -2.82 -8.98
CA THR A 45 10.44 -4.19 -9.47
C THR A 45 9.03 -4.53 -9.97
N LEU A 46 8.01 -4.06 -9.27
CA LEU A 46 6.61 -4.25 -9.63
C LEU A 46 6.26 -3.49 -10.93
N ALA A 47 6.64 -2.22 -11.02
CA ALA A 47 6.42 -1.40 -12.21
C ALA A 47 7.11 -2.01 -13.44
N ASN A 48 8.38 -2.45 -13.30
CA ASN A 48 9.09 -3.15 -14.35
C ASN A 48 8.43 -4.48 -14.73
N THR A 49 7.86 -5.20 -13.78
CA THR A 49 7.14 -6.45 -14.04
C THR A 49 5.86 -6.22 -14.82
N MET A 50 5.06 -5.20 -14.46
CA MET A 50 3.85 -4.82 -15.19
C MET A 50 4.17 -4.39 -16.63
N ARG A 51 5.27 -3.64 -16.82
CA ARG A 51 5.67 -3.12 -18.13
C ARG A 51 6.29 -4.18 -19.05
N CYS A 52 7.20 -5.00 -18.52
CA CYS A 52 8.11 -5.80 -19.35
C CYS A 52 7.75 -7.29 -19.43
N LYS A 53 6.93 -7.82 -18.51
CA LYS A 53 6.60 -9.26 -18.51
C LYS A 53 5.28 -9.53 -19.22
N PRO A 54 5.23 -10.51 -20.14
CA PRO A 54 3.97 -10.90 -20.77
C PRO A 54 3.03 -11.50 -19.72
N GLN A 55 1.86 -10.88 -19.55
CA GLN A 55 0.79 -11.38 -18.68
C GLN A 55 -0.10 -12.33 -19.48
N ARG A 56 -0.30 -13.55 -18.97
CA ARG A 56 -1.23 -14.52 -19.57
C ARG A 56 -2.50 -14.54 -18.74
N TYR A 57 -3.57 -14.01 -19.32
CA TYR A 57 -4.88 -14.02 -18.71
C TYR A 57 -5.70 -15.22 -19.19
N ASP A 58 -6.42 -15.84 -18.27
CA ASP A 58 -7.45 -16.81 -18.61
C ASP A 58 -8.67 -16.12 -19.25
N ASN A 59 -9.67 -16.92 -19.64
CA ASN A 59 -10.86 -16.38 -20.31
C ASN A 59 -11.78 -15.62 -19.33
N GLU A 60 -11.79 -15.99 -18.05
CA GLU A 60 -12.62 -15.34 -17.02
C GLU A 60 -12.03 -13.96 -16.64
N GLU A 61 -10.72 -13.89 -16.45
CA GLU A 61 -9.96 -12.67 -16.22
C GLU A 61 -10.12 -11.67 -17.37
N LYS A 62 -10.05 -12.13 -18.62
CA LYS A 62 -10.30 -11.27 -19.79
C LYS A 62 -11.71 -10.70 -19.78
N LYS A 63 -12.71 -11.52 -19.46
CA LYS A 63 -14.10 -11.09 -19.36
C LYS A 63 -14.27 -10.06 -18.24
N ALA A 64 -13.66 -10.29 -17.08
CA ALA A 64 -13.68 -9.35 -15.97
C ALA A 64 -13.01 -8.00 -16.33
N LEU A 65 -11.89 -8.03 -17.05
CA LEU A 65 -11.23 -6.83 -17.55
C LEU A 65 -12.10 -6.07 -18.56
N GLU A 66 -12.79 -6.78 -19.44
CA GLU A 66 -13.70 -6.18 -20.42
C GLU A 66 -14.92 -5.55 -19.74
N GLU A 67 -15.54 -6.25 -18.78
CA GLU A 67 -16.64 -5.73 -17.97
C GLU A 67 -16.22 -4.48 -17.18
N GLY A 68 -15.05 -4.51 -16.53
CA GLY A 68 -14.49 -3.36 -15.82
C GLY A 68 -14.23 -2.16 -16.74
N LYS A 69 -13.69 -2.40 -17.94
CA LYS A 69 -13.46 -1.36 -18.96
C LYS A 69 -14.78 -0.76 -19.45
N ASN A 70 -15.78 -1.59 -19.70
CA ASN A 70 -17.11 -1.15 -20.13
C ASN A 70 -17.79 -0.32 -19.04
N PHE A 71 -17.70 -0.75 -17.78
CA PHE A 71 -18.20 0.01 -16.63
C PHE A 71 -17.52 1.38 -16.51
N PHE A 72 -16.18 1.42 -16.55
CA PHE A 72 -15.43 2.68 -16.48
C PHE A 72 -15.82 3.65 -17.61
N ASN A 73 -15.91 3.15 -18.85
CA ASN A 73 -16.31 3.96 -20.00
C ASN A 73 -17.76 4.46 -19.88
N ALA A 74 -18.68 3.64 -19.39
CA ALA A 74 -20.06 4.04 -19.14
C ALA A 74 -20.12 5.15 -18.07
N CYS A 75 -19.30 5.03 -17.02
CA CYS A 75 -19.17 6.09 -16.01
C CYS A 75 -18.60 7.38 -16.60
N GLN A 76 -17.53 7.34 -17.38
CA GLN A 76 -16.93 8.56 -17.94
C GLN A 76 -17.86 9.31 -18.91
N ASN A 77 -18.68 8.59 -19.66
CA ASN A 77 -19.60 9.16 -20.66
C ASN A 77 -20.91 9.69 -20.06
N ASN A 78 -21.21 9.39 -18.79
CA ASN A 78 -22.44 9.88 -18.17
C ASN A 78 -22.34 11.40 -17.95
N ARG A 79 -23.32 12.16 -18.44
CA ARG A 79 -23.27 13.63 -18.53
C ARG A 79 -23.66 14.34 -17.22
N THR A 80 -23.92 13.61 -16.16
CA THR A 80 -24.42 14.15 -14.88
C THR A 80 -23.34 14.60 -13.91
N PHE A 81 -22.04 14.48 -14.24
CA PHE A 81 -20.98 14.94 -13.34
C PHE A 81 -21.01 16.46 -13.22
N GLN A 82 -21.17 16.92 -11.97
CA GLN A 82 -20.96 18.31 -11.61
C GLN A 82 -19.47 18.50 -11.32
N ASP A 83 -18.90 19.57 -11.87
CA ASP A 83 -17.53 19.96 -11.54
C ASP A 83 -17.47 20.37 -10.06
N LEU A 84 -16.47 19.87 -9.36
CA LEU A 84 -16.20 20.17 -7.96
C LEU A 84 -14.85 20.87 -7.87
N GLU A 85 -14.81 22.02 -7.20
CA GLU A 85 -13.56 22.74 -6.96
C GLU A 85 -12.68 21.92 -5.99
N SER A 86 -11.46 21.63 -6.42
CA SER A 86 -10.47 20.99 -5.56
C SER A 86 -9.68 22.06 -4.79
N ALA A 87 -9.20 21.71 -3.60
CA ALA A 87 -8.25 22.55 -2.88
C ALA A 87 -6.88 22.68 -3.60
N ASP A 88 -6.58 21.76 -4.52
CA ASP A 88 -5.38 21.78 -5.35
C ASP A 88 -5.73 22.08 -6.81
N ASN A 89 -5.16 23.16 -7.36
CA ASN A 89 -5.38 23.60 -8.74
C ASN A 89 -4.96 22.56 -9.80
N ASN A 90 -4.12 21.59 -9.45
CA ASN A 90 -3.69 20.53 -10.35
C ASN A 90 -4.69 19.37 -10.44
N ILE A 91 -5.70 19.35 -9.57
CA ILE A 91 -6.67 18.26 -9.46
C ILE A 91 -8.03 18.75 -9.96
N LYS A 92 -8.54 18.09 -11.00
CA LYS A 92 -9.92 18.30 -11.47
C LYS A 92 -10.81 17.28 -10.81
N MET A 93 -11.78 17.73 -10.02
CA MET A 93 -12.75 16.86 -9.36
C MET A 93 -14.12 16.98 -10.01
N LYS A 94 -14.81 15.85 -10.07
CA LYS A 94 -16.15 15.70 -10.62
C LYS A 94 -16.95 14.81 -9.70
N LEU A 95 -18.18 15.18 -9.38
CA LEU A 95 -19.04 14.40 -8.49
C LEU A 95 -20.40 14.14 -9.15
N VAL A 96 -20.91 12.92 -8.98
CA VAL A 96 -22.29 12.55 -9.32
C VAL A 96 -22.99 12.08 -8.07
N HIS A 97 -24.18 12.63 -7.83
CA HIS A 97 -25.16 12.03 -6.95
C HIS A 97 -26.10 11.14 -7.79
N VAL A 98 -26.33 9.91 -7.35
CA VAL A 98 -27.28 9.00 -8.01
C VAL A 98 -28.66 9.25 -7.42
N ASP A 99 -29.54 9.91 -8.17
CA ASP A 99 -30.90 10.24 -7.71
C ASP A 99 -31.64 8.99 -7.20
N GLY A 100 -32.12 9.05 -5.95
CA GLY A 100 -32.82 7.94 -5.28
C GLY A 100 -31.90 6.96 -4.54
N GLN A 101 -30.58 7.14 -4.57
CA GLN A 101 -29.63 6.39 -3.75
C GLN A 101 -28.86 7.34 -2.82
N SER A 102 -28.56 6.88 -1.60
CA SER A 102 -27.70 7.63 -0.67
C SER A 102 -26.20 7.46 -0.99
N LEU A 103 -25.84 7.42 -2.28
CA LEU A 103 -24.47 7.18 -2.75
C LEU A 103 -24.04 8.28 -3.73
N GLY A 104 -22.85 8.84 -3.50
CA GLY A 104 -22.19 9.77 -4.39
C GLY A 104 -20.90 9.16 -4.94
N THR A 105 -20.67 9.31 -6.24
CA THR A 105 -19.45 8.84 -6.91
C THR A 105 -18.62 10.04 -7.35
N GLY A 106 -17.41 10.15 -6.81
CA GLY A 106 -16.45 11.20 -7.16
C GLY A 106 -15.34 10.65 -8.07
N VAL A 107 -14.93 11.45 -9.05
CA VAL A 107 -13.77 11.21 -9.91
C VAL A 107 -12.82 12.38 -9.76
N ALA A 108 -11.56 12.09 -9.46
CA ALA A 108 -10.47 13.07 -9.45
C ALA A 108 -9.48 12.71 -10.57
N THR A 109 -9.02 13.71 -11.32
CA THR A 109 -8.07 13.53 -12.42
C THR A 109 -6.94 14.54 -12.29
N THR A 110 -5.72 14.07 -12.46
CA THR A 110 -4.49 14.87 -12.47
C THR A 110 -3.57 14.38 -13.58
N VAL A 111 -2.62 15.22 -14.00
CA VAL A 111 -1.59 14.87 -14.97
C VAL A 111 -0.26 14.80 -14.22
N ILE A 112 0.39 13.65 -14.29
CA ILE A 112 1.64 13.36 -13.59
C ILE A 112 2.68 12.86 -14.59
N ASP A 113 3.94 13.21 -14.37
CA ASP A 113 5.08 12.77 -15.19
C ASP A 113 5.59 11.41 -14.68
N ALA A 114 4.76 10.38 -14.87
CA ALA A 114 5.04 9.01 -14.48
C ALA A 114 4.31 8.04 -15.42
N THR A 115 4.83 6.81 -15.51
CA THR A 115 4.17 5.76 -16.30
C THR A 115 2.94 5.20 -15.57
N CYS A 116 1.98 4.65 -16.32
CA CYS A 116 0.78 4.02 -15.73
C CYS A 116 1.14 2.91 -14.74
N GLU A 117 2.19 2.15 -15.03
CA GLU A 117 2.70 1.05 -14.21
C GLU A 117 3.35 1.55 -12.91
N GLU A 118 4.08 2.67 -12.95
CA GLU A 118 4.62 3.30 -11.75
C GLU A 118 3.49 3.82 -10.84
N CYS A 119 2.46 4.43 -11.42
CA CYS A 119 1.29 4.91 -10.68
C CYS A 119 0.51 3.76 -10.04
N ALA A 120 0.24 2.69 -10.80
CA ALA A 120 -0.44 1.50 -10.30
C ALA A 120 0.38 0.81 -9.20
N SER A 121 1.71 0.71 -9.39
CA SER A 121 2.61 0.14 -8.41
C SER A 121 2.66 0.97 -7.13
N TRP A 122 2.62 2.30 -7.23
CA TRP A 122 2.57 3.19 -6.07
C TRP A 122 1.29 2.97 -5.25
N ILE A 123 0.13 2.88 -5.89
CA ILE A 123 -1.15 2.63 -5.19
C ILE A 123 -1.10 1.28 -4.45
N ILE A 124 -0.68 0.22 -5.14
CA ILE A 124 -0.57 -1.11 -4.52
C ILE A 124 0.43 -1.09 -3.36
N SER A 125 1.57 -0.43 -3.55
CA SER A 125 2.59 -0.28 -2.53
C SER A 125 2.08 0.53 -1.34
N GLU A 126 1.28 1.58 -1.51
CA GLU A 126 0.73 2.35 -0.39
C GLU A 126 -0.19 1.48 0.47
N PHE A 127 -1.05 0.65 -0.15
CA PHE A 127 -1.90 -0.29 0.58
C PHE A 127 -1.12 -1.41 1.28
N GLN A 128 -0.04 -1.88 0.68
CA GLN A 128 0.74 -3.02 1.20
C GLN A 128 1.97 -2.61 2.02
N SER A 129 2.30 -1.32 2.08
CA SER A 129 3.49 -0.84 2.77
C SER A 129 3.41 -1.19 4.26
N ARG A 130 4.56 -1.51 4.84
CA ARG A 130 4.65 -1.81 6.28
C ARG A 130 4.17 -0.63 7.13
N LYS A 131 4.41 0.59 6.64
CA LYS A 131 3.95 1.84 7.26
C LYS A 131 2.43 1.94 7.30
N SER A 132 1.74 1.64 6.21
CA SER A 132 0.27 1.68 6.16
C SER A 132 -0.35 0.57 7.01
N LEU A 133 0.22 -0.63 6.99
CA LEU A 133 -0.22 -1.74 7.84
C LEU A 133 -0.02 -1.48 9.34
N ARG A 134 0.99 -0.69 9.72
CA ARG A 134 1.17 -0.22 11.12
C ARG A 134 0.09 0.79 11.50
N ARG A 135 -0.13 1.82 10.67
CA ARG A 135 -1.17 2.83 10.90
C ARG A 135 -2.58 2.25 10.98
N ALA A 136 -2.87 1.18 10.23
CA ALA A 136 -4.18 0.52 10.27
C ALA A 136 -4.43 -0.32 11.54
N LYS A 137 -3.39 -0.60 12.35
CA LYS A 137 -3.50 -1.35 13.61
C LYS A 137 -3.66 -0.46 14.84
N GLU A 138 -3.47 0.85 14.66
CA GLU A 138 -3.68 1.89 15.68
C GLU A 138 -5.15 2.33 15.69
#